data_AF-A0A7X9PPQ6-F1
#
_entry.id   AF-A0A7X9PPQ6-F1
#
_cell.length_a   1.000
_cell.length_b   1.000
_cell.length_c   1.000
_cell.angle_alpha   90.00
_cell.angle_beta   90.00
_cell.angle_gamma   90.00
#
_symmetry.space_group_name_H-M   'P 1'
#
loop_
_entity.id
_entity.type
_entity.pdbx_description
1 polymer ?
#
loop_
_entity_poly.entity_id
_entity_poly.type
_entity_poly.pdbx_seq_one_letter_code
_entity_poly.pdbx_strand_id
1 'polypeptide(L)'
;MEKEVKADQAVWTLSFRRASENLKDAHARITADKELSVAFLKKQGFKEEEINLQPMKIVDKLARDYDSGQANERYRYVATSAVRVMTKNVGLVIKSLGETEKLLKAGVLLDGQMDGIANPRYTITVFNELRPQLLAEATKNARLTAQQFASDSGAKIGKIRSANQGTIQIFGSDGNDESAYYSPTSTPVKKIRVVSTFE
;
A
#
# COMPACT_ATOMS: atom_id res chain seq x y z
N MET A 1 13.03 18.27 11.33
CA MET A 1 12.47 17.29 12.29
C MET A 1 12.10 16.04 11.53
N GLU A 2 12.33 14.88 12.12
CA GLU A 2 11.94 13.58 11.56
C GLU A 2 11.18 12.81 12.63
N LYS A 3 10.12 12.11 12.23
CA LYS A 3 9.25 11.34 13.13
C LYS A 3 8.76 10.06 12.47
N GLU A 4 8.86 8.96 13.19
CA GLU A 4 8.27 7.69 12.75
C GLU A 4 6.79 7.63 13.09
N VAL A 5 5.98 7.23 12.10
CA VAL A 5 4.53 7.09 12.22
C VAL A 5 4.12 5.75 11.61
N LYS A 6 3.30 4.99 12.33
CA LYS A 6 2.72 3.75 11.80
C LYS A 6 1.58 4.09 10.85
N ALA A 7 1.49 3.38 9.73
CA ALA A 7 0.33 3.43 8.86
C ALA A 7 -0.94 3.04 9.65
N ASP A 8 -2.04 3.71 9.34
CA ASP A 8 -3.34 3.51 10.00
C ASP A 8 -4.32 2.70 9.15
N GLN A 9 -3.99 2.47 7.87
CA GLN A 9 -4.79 1.72 6.94
C GLN A 9 -3.91 0.88 6.03
N ALA A 10 -4.35 -0.35 5.76
CA ALA A 10 -3.74 -1.25 4.80
C ALA A 10 -4.75 -1.64 3.72
N VAL A 11 -4.27 -1.73 2.48
CA VAL A 11 -5.00 -2.27 1.34
C VAL A 11 -4.20 -3.42 0.77
N TRP A 12 -4.79 -4.62 0.75
CA TRP A 12 -4.15 -5.82 0.25
C TRP A 12 -5.02 -6.48 -0.81
N THR A 13 -4.46 -6.75 -1.97
CA THR A 13 -5.18 -7.38 -3.09
C THR A 13 -4.62 -8.77 -3.35
N LEU A 14 -5.45 -9.79 -3.20
CA LEU A 14 -5.17 -11.17 -3.61
C LEU A 14 -5.68 -11.34 -5.04
N SER A 15 -4.79 -11.25 -6.01
CA SER A 15 -5.12 -11.46 -7.43
C SER A 15 -4.94 -12.93 -7.81
N PHE A 16 -5.75 -13.42 -8.73
CA PHE A 16 -5.70 -14.79 -9.21
C PHE A 16 -5.94 -14.84 -10.73
N ARG A 17 -5.33 -15.83 -11.37
CA ARG A 17 -5.39 -16.05 -12.81
C ARG A 17 -5.55 -17.54 -13.11
N ARG A 18 -6.50 -17.88 -13.97
CA ARG A 18 -6.72 -19.24 -14.49
C ARG A 18 -6.81 -19.23 -16.01
N ALA A 19 -6.30 -20.27 -16.64
CA ALA A 19 -6.40 -20.47 -18.08
C ALA A 19 -7.03 -21.84 -18.36
N SER A 20 -7.92 -21.91 -19.34
CA SER A 20 -8.58 -23.14 -19.77
C SER A 20 -8.96 -23.08 -21.25
N GLU A 21 -9.13 -24.24 -21.88
CA GLU A 21 -9.75 -24.36 -23.20
C GLU A 21 -11.27 -24.16 -23.15
N ASN A 22 -11.90 -24.38 -21.99
CA ASN A 22 -13.34 -24.30 -21.80
C ASN A 22 -13.73 -23.12 -20.90
N LEU A 23 -14.66 -22.28 -21.36
CA LEU A 23 -15.14 -21.10 -20.64
C LEU A 23 -15.72 -21.46 -19.25
N LYS A 24 -16.52 -22.54 -19.17
CA LYS A 24 -17.14 -22.98 -17.91
C LYS A 24 -16.08 -23.44 -16.90
N ASP A 25 -15.05 -24.15 -17.37
CA ASP A 25 -13.95 -24.60 -16.50
C ASP A 25 -13.10 -23.40 -16.01
N ALA A 26 -12.75 -22.45 -16.89
CA ALA A 26 -12.06 -21.22 -16.48
C ALA A 26 -12.87 -20.45 -15.41
N HIS A 27 -14.18 -20.31 -15.63
CA HIS A 27 -15.10 -19.65 -14.69
C HIS A 27 -15.21 -20.41 -13.36
N ALA A 28 -15.34 -21.73 -13.38
CA ALA A 28 -15.44 -22.54 -12.17
C ALA A 28 -14.17 -22.44 -11.31
N ARG A 29 -12.98 -22.58 -11.92
CA ARG A 29 -11.70 -22.52 -11.20
C ARG A 29 -11.43 -21.16 -10.58
N ILE A 30 -11.66 -20.08 -11.31
CA ILE A 30 -11.43 -18.72 -10.80
C ILE A 30 -12.46 -18.35 -9.70
N THR A 31 -13.67 -18.91 -9.76
CA THR A 31 -14.69 -18.76 -8.71
C THR A 31 -14.28 -19.50 -7.44
N ALA A 32 -13.78 -20.74 -7.57
CA ALA A 32 -13.25 -21.50 -6.45
C ALA A 32 -12.06 -20.78 -5.77
N ASP A 33 -11.14 -20.20 -6.54
CA ASP A 33 -10.02 -19.41 -6.00
C ASP A 33 -10.51 -18.22 -5.16
N LYS A 34 -11.54 -17.53 -5.66
CA LYS A 34 -12.16 -16.39 -4.99
C LYS A 34 -12.80 -16.81 -3.66
N GLU A 35 -13.59 -17.88 -3.66
CA GLU A 35 -14.26 -18.41 -2.46
C GLU A 35 -13.27 -18.87 -1.40
N LEU A 36 -12.24 -19.63 -1.81
CA LEU A 36 -11.15 -20.05 -0.91
C LEU A 36 -10.38 -18.86 -0.35
N SER A 37 -10.14 -17.82 -1.16
CA SER A 37 -9.48 -16.59 -0.71
C SER A 37 -10.32 -15.83 0.32
N VAL A 38 -11.63 -15.72 0.12
CA VAL A 38 -12.54 -15.12 1.12
C VAL A 38 -12.56 -15.93 2.40
N ALA A 39 -12.67 -17.26 2.31
CA ALA A 39 -12.66 -18.14 3.47
C ALA A 39 -11.35 -18.04 4.27
N PHE A 40 -10.22 -17.97 3.57
CA PHE A 40 -8.91 -17.72 4.18
C PHE A 40 -8.90 -16.38 4.93
N LEU A 41 -9.34 -15.29 4.31
CA LEU A 41 -9.36 -13.97 4.94
C LEU A 41 -10.28 -13.93 6.17
N LYS A 42 -11.50 -14.49 6.07
CA LYS A 42 -12.41 -14.61 7.22
C LYS A 42 -11.76 -15.43 8.36
N LYS A 43 -11.05 -16.51 8.03
CA LYS A 43 -10.32 -17.33 9.02
C LYS A 43 -9.14 -16.59 9.68
N GLN A 44 -8.49 -15.66 8.98
CA GLN A 44 -7.47 -14.80 9.59
C GLN A 44 -8.09 -13.80 10.57
N GLY A 45 -9.38 -13.49 10.42
CA GLY A 45 -10.11 -12.57 11.29
C GLY A 45 -10.47 -11.24 10.63
N PHE A 46 -10.36 -11.11 9.31
CA PHE A 46 -10.88 -9.96 8.59
C PHE A 46 -12.41 -9.98 8.60
N LYS A 47 -13.01 -8.80 8.79
CA LYS A 47 -14.46 -8.67 8.78
C LYS A 47 -15.00 -8.68 7.36
N GLU A 48 -16.27 -9.02 7.20
CA GLU A 48 -16.91 -9.12 5.89
C GLU A 48 -16.93 -7.77 5.16
N GLU A 49 -17.17 -6.67 5.88
CA GLU A 49 -17.14 -5.31 5.35
C GLU A 49 -15.76 -4.84 4.88
N GLU A 50 -14.69 -5.49 5.34
CA GLU A 50 -13.31 -5.17 4.93
C GLU A 50 -12.94 -5.90 3.63
N ILE A 51 -13.69 -6.95 3.26
CA ILE A 51 -13.40 -7.83 2.13
C ILE A 51 -14.26 -7.42 0.92
N ASN A 52 -13.60 -6.94 -0.12
CA ASN A 52 -14.21 -6.46 -1.35
C ASN A 52 -13.88 -7.39 -2.52
N LEU A 53 -14.92 -8.02 -3.05
CA LEU A 53 -14.83 -8.88 -4.22
C LEU A 53 -14.61 -8.04 -5.48
N GLN A 54 -13.51 -8.28 -6.20
CA GLN A 54 -13.28 -7.60 -7.48
C GLN A 54 -14.01 -8.34 -8.62
N PRO A 55 -14.42 -7.62 -9.67
CA PRO A 55 -15.07 -8.24 -10.83
C PRO A 55 -14.14 -9.28 -11.47
N MET A 56 -14.76 -10.29 -12.06
CA MET A 56 -14.06 -11.28 -12.88
C MET A 56 -13.99 -10.78 -14.32
N LYS A 57 -12.83 -10.92 -14.93
CA LYS A 57 -12.63 -10.68 -16.36
C LYS A 57 -12.21 -11.97 -17.02
N ILE A 58 -12.88 -12.35 -18.11
CA ILE A 58 -12.48 -13.47 -18.94
C ILE A 58 -12.17 -12.93 -20.33
N VAL A 59 -11.02 -13.32 -20.88
CA VAL A 59 -10.64 -12.97 -22.24
C VAL A 59 -10.60 -14.23 -23.09
N ASP A 60 -11.35 -14.23 -24.19
CA ASP A 60 -11.21 -15.20 -25.29
C ASP A 60 -10.08 -14.72 -26.19
N LYS A 61 -9.01 -15.51 -26.27
CA LYS A 61 -7.84 -15.14 -27.05
C LYS A 61 -8.04 -15.31 -28.56
N LEU A 62 -8.88 -16.26 -28.96
CA LEU A 62 -9.15 -16.53 -30.38
C LEU A 62 -10.14 -15.54 -31.01
N ALA A 63 -10.82 -14.74 -30.20
CA ALA A 63 -11.77 -13.71 -30.65
C ALA A 63 -11.16 -12.29 -30.66
N ARG A 64 -9.83 -12.15 -30.51
CA ARG A 64 -9.16 -10.84 -30.60
C ARG A 64 -8.79 -10.55 -32.05
N ASP A 65 -9.23 -9.40 -32.56
CA ASP A 65 -8.98 -8.94 -33.94
C ASP A 65 -7.51 -8.65 -34.28
N TYR A 66 -6.61 -8.65 -33.27
CA TYR A 66 -5.19 -8.27 -33.37
C TYR A 66 -4.26 -9.27 -32.69
N ASP A 67 -4.39 -10.58 -32.97
CA ASP A 67 -3.32 -11.52 -32.59
C ASP A 67 -2.65 -12.15 -33.82
N SER A 68 -1.43 -11.68 -34.06
CA SER A 68 -0.50 -12.20 -35.06
C SER A 68 0.09 -13.53 -34.57
N GLY A 69 -0.59 -14.63 -34.88
CA GLY A 69 0.07 -15.90 -35.18
C GLY A 69 0.93 -16.56 -34.08
N GLN A 70 0.56 -16.50 -32.78
CA GLN A 70 1.17 -17.41 -31.80
C GLN A 70 0.49 -18.79 -31.83
N ALA A 71 1.05 -19.65 -32.67
CA ALA A 71 0.64 -21.03 -32.95
C ALA A 71 0.85 -22.04 -31.80
N ASN A 72 0.69 -21.65 -30.52
CA ASN A 72 0.78 -22.61 -29.42
C ASN A 72 0.00 -22.23 -28.15
N GLU A 73 -1.21 -21.68 -28.31
CA GLU A 73 -2.05 -21.37 -27.16
C GLU A 73 -2.89 -22.57 -26.73
N ARG A 74 -2.30 -23.43 -25.89
CA ARG A 74 -3.01 -24.53 -25.23
C ARG A 74 -4.27 -24.09 -24.48
N TYR A 75 -4.42 -22.81 -24.12
CA TYR A 75 -5.58 -22.30 -23.39
C TYR A 75 -6.21 -21.10 -24.07
N ARG A 76 -7.48 -21.26 -24.48
CA ARG A 76 -8.30 -20.24 -25.18
C ARG A 76 -8.80 -19.13 -24.28
N TYR A 77 -9.24 -19.47 -23.06
CA TYR A 77 -9.83 -18.52 -22.11
C TYR A 77 -8.86 -18.25 -20.98
N VAL A 78 -8.64 -16.97 -20.69
CA VAL A 78 -7.91 -16.52 -19.49
C VAL A 78 -8.85 -15.73 -18.61
N ALA A 79 -9.09 -16.25 -17.41
CA ALA A 79 -9.86 -15.61 -16.37
C ALA A 79 -8.94 -14.96 -15.34
N THR A 80 -9.24 -13.72 -14.96
CA THR A 80 -8.61 -13.03 -13.85
C THR A 80 -9.67 -12.47 -12.92
N SER A 81 -9.38 -12.45 -11.63
CA SER A 81 -10.18 -11.77 -10.62
C SER A 81 -9.32 -11.52 -9.39
N ALA A 82 -9.87 -10.83 -8.40
CA ALA A 82 -9.17 -10.51 -7.18
C ALA A 82 -10.12 -10.41 -5.97
N VAL A 83 -9.55 -10.56 -4.78
CA VAL A 83 -10.20 -10.20 -3.51
C VAL A 83 -9.36 -9.12 -2.86
N ARG A 84 -9.98 -7.97 -2.57
CA ARG A 84 -9.31 -6.80 -2.00
C ARG A 84 -9.74 -6.60 -0.56
N VAL A 85 -8.78 -6.56 0.34
CA VAL A 85 -8.99 -6.19 1.74
C VAL A 85 -8.63 -4.73 1.94
N MET A 86 -9.50 -3.98 2.61
CA MET A 86 -9.22 -2.65 3.13
C MET A 86 -9.54 -2.63 4.61
N THR A 87 -8.52 -2.43 5.46
CA THR A 87 -8.69 -2.48 6.91
C THR A 87 -7.84 -1.42 7.61
N LYS A 88 -8.27 -1.01 8.80
CA LYS A 88 -7.45 -0.23 9.75
C LYS A 88 -6.48 -1.11 10.56
N ASN A 89 -6.68 -2.43 10.54
CA ASN A 89 -5.82 -3.37 11.26
C ASN A 89 -4.61 -3.77 10.43
N VAL A 90 -3.63 -2.84 10.34
CA VAL A 90 -2.37 -3.05 9.61
C VAL A 90 -1.61 -4.28 10.13
N GLY A 91 -1.61 -4.52 11.44
CA GLY A 91 -0.95 -5.68 12.05
C GLY A 91 -1.53 -7.01 11.58
N LEU A 92 -2.85 -7.07 11.38
CA LEU A 92 -3.52 -8.28 10.87
C LEU A 92 -3.10 -8.60 9.44
N VAL A 93 -2.94 -7.58 8.59
CA VAL A 93 -2.42 -7.77 7.22
C VAL A 93 -1.00 -8.35 7.26
N ILE A 94 -0.11 -7.75 8.05
CA ILE A 94 1.28 -8.22 8.19
C ILE A 94 1.33 -9.68 8.65
N LYS A 95 0.52 -10.04 9.66
CA LYS A 95 0.42 -11.43 10.14
C LYS A 95 -0.11 -12.37 9.05
N SER A 96 -1.14 -11.95 8.32
CA SER A 96 -1.79 -12.78 7.30
C SER A 96 -0.93 -13.01 6.06
N LEU A 97 0.00 -12.11 5.76
CA LEU A 97 0.98 -12.29 4.67
C LEU A 97 1.83 -13.56 4.88
N GLY A 98 2.25 -13.83 6.12
CA GLY A 98 3.02 -15.03 6.47
C GLY A 98 2.23 -16.34 6.33
N GLU A 99 0.92 -16.26 6.13
CA GLU A 99 0.00 -17.41 6.05
C GLU A 99 -0.47 -17.69 4.62
N THR A 100 -0.01 -16.90 3.64
CA THR A 100 -0.41 -17.03 2.23
C THR A 100 -0.06 -18.38 1.60
N GLU A 101 0.93 -19.10 2.13
CA GLU A 101 1.25 -20.47 1.72
C GLU A 101 0.04 -21.42 1.90
N LYS A 102 -0.86 -21.13 2.84
CA LYS A 102 -2.10 -21.92 3.03
C LYS A 102 -3.04 -21.82 1.82
N LEU A 103 -3.06 -20.69 1.12
CA LEU A 103 -3.81 -20.53 -0.12
C LEU A 103 -3.24 -21.41 -1.23
N LEU A 104 -1.91 -21.42 -1.36
CA LEU A 104 -1.23 -22.29 -2.32
C LEU A 104 -1.51 -23.77 -2.05
N LYS A 105 -1.47 -24.20 -0.79
CA LYS A 105 -1.82 -25.58 -0.37
C LYS A 105 -3.28 -25.93 -0.64
N ALA A 106 -4.18 -24.94 -0.60
CA ALA A 106 -5.58 -25.10 -0.98
C ALA A 106 -5.81 -25.06 -2.51
N GLY A 107 -4.74 -24.97 -3.30
CA GLY A 107 -4.78 -24.96 -4.77
C GLY A 107 -4.92 -23.57 -5.39
N VAL A 108 -4.96 -22.50 -4.60
CA VAL A 108 -5.09 -21.12 -5.09
C VAL A 108 -3.71 -20.58 -5.47
N LEU A 109 -3.53 -20.30 -6.76
CA LEU A 109 -2.32 -19.64 -7.25
C LEU A 109 -2.55 -18.13 -7.26
N LEU A 110 -1.88 -17.44 -6.34
CA LEU A 110 -1.87 -15.99 -6.35
C LEU A 110 -1.05 -15.48 -7.53
N ASP A 111 -1.65 -14.57 -8.29
CA ASP A 111 -0.96 -13.83 -9.34
C ASP A 111 0.05 -12.89 -8.68
N GLY A 112 1.24 -12.80 -9.28
CA GLY A 112 2.36 -12.07 -8.72
C GLY A 112 2.08 -10.58 -8.53
N GLN A 113 2.95 -9.92 -7.77
CA GLN A 113 2.91 -8.48 -7.60
C GLN A 113 3.05 -7.79 -8.97
N MET A 114 2.19 -6.82 -9.27
CA MET A 114 2.35 -5.97 -10.46
C MET A 114 3.53 -5.03 -10.26
N ASP A 115 4.43 -4.97 -11.24
CA ASP A 115 5.58 -4.07 -11.22
C ASP A 115 5.16 -2.63 -10.93
N GLY A 116 5.90 -1.98 -10.03
CA GLY A 116 5.64 -0.59 -9.63
C GLY A 116 4.45 -0.38 -8.69
N ILE A 117 3.71 -1.42 -8.30
CA ILE A 117 2.59 -1.31 -7.37
C ILE A 117 2.90 -2.05 -6.06
N ALA A 118 2.91 -1.32 -4.94
CA ALA A 118 3.00 -1.93 -3.62
C ALA A 118 1.75 -2.77 -3.32
N ASN A 119 1.95 -4.02 -2.90
CA ASN A 119 0.89 -4.92 -2.45
C ASN A 119 1.41 -5.82 -1.30
N PRO A 120 1.00 -5.60 -0.04
CA PRO A 120 0.02 -4.61 0.41
C PRO A 120 0.50 -3.16 0.28
N ARG A 121 -0.47 -2.25 0.28
CA ARG A 121 -0.27 -0.80 0.36
C ARG A 121 -0.62 -0.32 1.76
N TYR A 122 0.26 0.46 2.38
CA TYR A 122 0.08 1.02 3.72
C TYR A 122 0.01 2.55 3.65
N THR A 123 -1.04 3.14 4.23
CA THR A 123 -1.30 4.57 4.13
C THR A 123 -1.55 5.21 5.48
N ILE A 124 -1.25 6.50 5.59
CA ILE A 124 -1.61 7.36 6.73
C ILE A 124 -2.82 8.20 6.29
N THR A 125 -4.02 7.74 6.60
CA THR A 125 -5.26 8.46 6.30
C THR A 125 -5.47 9.67 7.21
N VAL A 126 -4.95 9.63 8.44
CA VAL A 126 -5.06 10.73 9.43
C VAL A 126 -4.00 11.82 9.24
N PHE A 127 -3.33 11.89 8.09
CA PHE A 127 -2.23 12.83 7.85
C PHE A 127 -2.64 14.30 8.03
N ASN A 128 -3.84 14.68 7.59
CA ASN A 128 -4.35 16.04 7.74
C ASN A 128 -4.54 16.44 9.21
N GLU A 129 -4.87 15.48 10.08
CA GLU A 129 -5.02 15.69 11.52
C GLU A 129 -3.66 15.75 12.23
N LEU A 130 -2.68 14.98 11.74
CA LEU A 130 -1.30 14.99 12.25
C LEU A 130 -0.53 16.25 11.84
N ARG A 131 -0.89 16.88 10.72
CA ARG A 131 -0.13 17.99 10.13
C ARG A 131 0.07 19.17 11.10
N PRO A 132 -0.96 19.72 11.79
CA PRO A 132 -0.75 20.81 12.74
C PRO A 132 0.20 20.43 13.89
N GLN A 133 0.11 19.21 14.39
CA GLN A 133 0.96 18.73 15.48
C GLN A 133 2.43 18.62 15.04
N LEU A 134 2.67 18.08 13.84
CA LEU A 134 4.01 17.99 13.24
C LEU A 134 4.65 19.38 13.07
N LEU A 135 3.86 20.38 12.68
CA LEU A 135 4.35 21.75 12.51
C LEU A 135 4.65 22.45 13.84
N ALA A 136 3.80 22.25 14.85
CA ALA A 136 4.06 22.75 16.19
C ALA A 136 5.36 22.15 16.77
N GLU A 137 5.56 20.85 16.58
CA GLU A 137 6.76 20.13 17.01
C GLU A 137 8.01 20.60 16.25
N ALA A 138 7.92 20.79 14.93
CA ALA A 138 9.00 21.35 14.11
C ALA A 138 9.38 22.77 14.55
N THR A 139 8.39 23.64 14.80
CA THR A 139 8.59 25.01 15.26
C THR A 139 9.24 25.05 16.64
N LYS A 140 8.79 24.19 17.56
CA LYS A 140 9.38 24.06 18.90
C LYS A 140 10.85 23.62 18.81
N ASN A 141 11.15 22.62 17.98
CA ASN A 141 12.51 22.14 17.79
C ASN A 141 13.41 23.23 17.19
N ALA A 142 12.92 23.98 16.19
CA ALA A 142 13.68 25.08 15.61
C ALA A 142 14.03 26.17 16.65
N ARG A 143 13.08 26.51 17.54
CA ARG A 143 13.32 27.44 18.65
C ARG A 143 14.37 26.92 19.63
N LEU A 144 14.31 25.63 19.99
CA LEU A 144 15.31 25.01 20.87
C LEU A 144 16.71 25.02 20.24
N THR A 145 16.81 24.69 18.95
CA THR A 145 18.07 24.74 18.21
C THR A 145 18.62 26.16 18.13
N ALA A 146 17.78 27.16 17.85
CA ALA A 146 18.20 28.56 17.87
C ALA A 146 18.69 28.98 19.26
N GLN A 147 18.06 28.50 20.34
CA GLN A 147 18.46 28.83 21.72
C GLN A 147 19.85 28.28 22.02
N GLN A 148 20.12 27.05 21.59
CA GLN A 148 21.43 26.45 21.71
C GLN A 148 22.49 27.26 20.95
N PHE A 149 22.25 27.60 19.68
CA PHE A 149 23.20 28.38 18.88
C PHE A 149 23.47 29.77 19.45
N ALA A 150 22.45 30.46 19.95
CA ALA A 150 22.63 31.76 20.59
C ALA A 150 23.48 31.65 21.86
N SER A 151 23.21 30.64 22.69
CA SER A 151 24.01 30.36 23.90
C SER A 151 25.47 30.07 23.56
N ASP A 152 25.73 29.22 22.57
CA ASP A 152 27.09 28.80 22.19
C ASP A 152 27.90 29.92 21.53
N SER A 153 27.24 30.91 20.92
CA SER A 153 27.88 32.05 20.25
C SER A 153 27.91 33.34 21.08
N GLY A 154 27.33 33.34 22.29
CA GLY A 154 27.19 34.54 23.11
C GLY A 154 26.17 35.56 22.58
N ALA A 155 25.33 35.16 21.62
CA ALA A 155 24.26 35.98 21.06
C ALA A 155 22.95 35.85 21.88
N LYS A 156 21.97 36.71 21.59
CA LYS A 156 20.62 36.64 22.16
C LYS A 156 19.59 36.42 21.06
N ILE A 157 18.59 35.58 21.33
CA ILE A 157 17.46 35.40 20.41
C ILE A 157 16.55 36.64 20.43
N GLY A 158 16.24 37.13 19.24
CA GLY A 158 15.27 38.19 19.00
C GLY A 158 13.89 37.68 18.58
N LYS A 159 13.11 38.55 17.92
CA LYS A 159 11.82 38.20 17.31
C LYS A 159 12.05 37.49 15.97
N ILE A 160 11.09 36.66 15.55
CA ILE A 160 11.09 36.04 14.22
C ILE A 160 10.91 37.14 13.17
N ARG A 161 11.85 37.22 12.23
CA ARG A 161 11.83 38.05 11.03
C ARG A 161 11.12 37.35 9.87
N SER A 162 11.40 36.06 9.66
CA SER A 162 10.78 35.28 8.58
C SER A 162 10.56 33.83 9.01
N ALA A 163 9.54 33.19 8.44
CA ALA A 163 9.27 31.77 8.64
C ALA A 163 8.85 31.16 7.31
N ASN A 164 9.56 30.13 6.88
CA ASN A 164 9.26 29.37 5.68
C ASN A 164 9.06 27.91 6.05
N GLN A 165 7.91 27.36 5.66
CA GLN A 165 7.60 25.95 5.85
C GLN A 165 7.77 25.21 4.53
N GLY A 166 8.75 24.31 4.48
CA GLY A 166 8.93 23.40 3.35
C GLY A 166 7.83 22.34 3.27
N THR A 167 7.83 21.59 2.17
CA THR A 167 6.91 20.46 1.99
C THR A 167 7.20 19.37 3.01
N ILE A 168 6.14 18.76 3.54
CA ILE A 168 6.26 17.57 4.39
C ILE A 168 6.53 16.37 3.49
N GLN A 169 7.63 15.67 3.74
CA GLN A 169 8.01 14.47 3.00
C GLN A 169 7.64 13.24 3.83
N ILE A 170 7.21 12.18 3.16
CA ILE A 170 6.87 10.89 3.75
C ILE A 170 7.77 9.86 3.09
N PHE A 171 8.57 9.17 3.87
CA PHE A 171 9.44 8.10 3.40
C PHE A 171 8.96 6.76 3.94
N GLY A 172 9.12 5.70 3.15
CA GLY A 172 9.05 4.34 3.65
C GLY A 172 10.22 4.04 4.59
N SER A 173 10.08 3.03 5.45
CA SER A 173 11.19 2.57 6.30
C SER A 173 12.39 2.04 5.50
N ASP A 174 12.18 1.69 4.23
CA ASP A 174 13.18 1.30 3.23
C ASP A 174 13.88 2.50 2.56
N GLY A 175 13.49 3.74 2.90
CA GLY A 175 14.05 4.96 2.36
C GLY A 175 13.40 5.44 1.06
N ASN A 176 12.39 4.74 0.54
CA ASN A 176 11.68 5.17 -0.65
C ASN A 176 10.85 6.44 -0.39
N ASP A 177 10.79 7.37 -1.34
CA ASP A 177 9.93 8.55 -1.22
C ASP A 177 8.47 8.19 -1.56
N GLU A 178 7.63 8.33 -0.55
CA GLU A 178 6.22 7.99 -0.58
C GLU A 178 5.32 9.23 -0.49
N SER A 179 5.88 10.42 -0.71
CA SER A 179 5.15 11.69 -0.59
C SER A 179 4.14 11.92 -1.73
N ALA A 180 4.34 11.29 -2.89
CA ALA A 180 3.48 11.46 -4.05
C ALA A 180 2.25 10.55 -4.00
N TYR A 181 1.13 11.02 -4.56
CA TYR A 181 -0.14 10.28 -4.56
C TYR A 181 -0.05 8.88 -5.20
N TYR A 182 0.82 8.72 -6.20
CA TYR A 182 1.03 7.47 -6.91
C TYR A 182 2.25 6.68 -6.43
N SER A 183 2.95 7.12 -5.39
CA SER A 183 4.10 6.39 -4.87
C SER A 183 3.67 5.02 -4.32
N PRO A 184 4.49 3.97 -4.54
CA PRO A 184 4.26 2.67 -3.91
C PRO A 184 4.54 2.78 -2.41
N THR A 185 3.51 2.56 -1.59
CA THR A 185 3.64 2.64 -0.13
C THR A 185 3.76 1.25 0.51
N SER A 186 4.94 0.63 0.37
CA SER A 186 5.22 -0.79 0.68
C SER A 186 5.44 -1.09 2.16
N THR A 187 5.80 -0.09 2.96
CA THR A 187 6.25 -0.28 4.34
C THR A 187 5.18 0.07 5.38
N PRO A 188 4.96 -0.68 6.47
CA PRO A 188 3.95 -0.33 7.46
C PRO A 188 4.36 0.83 8.38
N VAL A 189 5.65 1.13 8.47
CA VAL A 189 6.20 2.26 9.22
C VAL A 189 6.70 3.31 8.24
N LYS A 190 6.30 4.56 8.46
CA LYS A 190 6.66 5.71 7.64
C LYS A 190 7.52 6.68 8.44
N LYS A 191 8.46 7.33 7.77
CA LYS A 191 9.27 8.42 8.30
C LYS A 191 8.78 9.73 7.73
N ILE A 192 8.19 10.58 8.58
CA ILE A 192 7.72 11.90 8.20
C ILE A 192 8.83 12.91 8.47
N ARG A 193 9.23 13.63 7.44
CA ARG A 193 10.22 14.71 7.52
C ARG A 193 9.54 16.06 7.29
N VAL A 194 9.78 16.97 8.23
CA VAL A 194 9.33 18.36 8.14
C VAL A 194 10.55 19.27 8.19
N VAL A 195 10.67 20.11 7.16
CA VAL A 195 11.68 21.16 7.07
C VAL A 195 10.99 22.50 7.25
N SER A 196 11.44 23.28 8.22
CA SER A 196 10.96 24.64 8.45
C SER A 196 12.17 25.52 8.75
N THR A 197 12.25 26.64 8.04
CA THR A 197 13.32 27.62 8.16
C THR A 197 12.77 28.85 8.86
N PHE A 198 13.48 29.34 9.86
CA PHE A 198 13.12 30.54 10.62
C PHE A 198 14.32 31.48 10.62
N GLU A 199 14.06 32.77 10.45
CA GLU A 199 15.04 33.86 10.58
C GLU A 199 14.53 34.90 11.58
#